data_AF-A0AAJ0SKL1-F1
#
_entry.id   AF-A0AAJ0SKL1-F1
#
_cell.length_a   1.000
_cell.length_b   1.000
_cell.length_c   1.000
_cell.angle_alpha   90.00
_cell.angle_beta   90.00
_cell.angle_gamma   90.00
#
_symmetry.space_group_name_H-M   'P 1'
#
loop_
_entity.id
_entity.type
_entity.pdbx_description
1 polymer ?
#
loop_
_entity_poly.entity_id
_entity_poly.type
_entity_poly.pdbx_seq_one_letter_code
_entity_poly.pdbx_strand_id
1 'polypeptide(L)'
;MKKLILSIVALAAISMTSCSNDDQTADSQAQAKDQEGSNNLTKKALLDLCTVTTASVTVNRWQAPSSVDANWTPVAATIGGVNVQWEGIYGASIRPVGNTGKWYVGTIDLSSTCDEWGTWKTAVAVKNAAANLGTAPTDKYNVLGYNGTISGINYGLGYYSYNITTHVMTPSKAIVIWKTNSGTDATSVTSPSSATEAYLVKVTSVTPGTSTSTINYNWTKVL
;
A
#
# COMPACT_ATOMS: atom_id res chain seq x y z
N MET A 1 18.70 -52.86 -50.70
CA MET A 1 18.63 -51.39 -50.86
C MET A 1 19.92 -50.80 -50.26
N LYS A 2 20.94 -50.50 -51.08
CA LYS A 2 21.55 -49.16 -51.33
C LYS A 2 21.76 -48.31 -50.05
N LYS A 3 22.96 -48.22 -49.48
CA LYS A 3 24.13 -47.32 -49.75
C LYS A 3 23.96 -45.87 -49.24
N LEU A 4 24.93 -45.43 -48.39
CA LEU A 4 25.61 -44.10 -48.37
C LEU A 4 24.75 -42.90 -47.84
N ILE A 5 25.17 -41.83 -47.12
CA ILE A 5 26.43 -41.07 -46.92
C ILE A 5 26.35 -40.26 -45.60
N LEU A 6 27.54 -39.92 -45.07
CA LEU A 6 27.95 -39.00 -44.00
C LEU A 6 27.77 -37.48 -44.33
N SER A 7 28.09 -36.60 -43.36
CA SER A 7 28.42 -35.14 -43.43
C SER A 7 27.28 -34.21 -42.95
N ILE A 8 27.37 -33.43 -41.86
CA ILE A 8 28.30 -32.37 -41.37
C ILE A 8 28.29 -31.09 -42.25
N VAL A 9 28.23 -29.94 -41.54
CA VAL A 9 28.50 -28.52 -41.93
C VAL A 9 27.24 -27.81 -42.49
N ALA A 10 26.85 -26.58 -42.13
CA ALA A 10 27.66 -25.40 -41.81
C ALA A 10 26.90 -24.35 -40.95
N LEU A 11 27.66 -23.65 -40.11
CA LEU A 11 27.38 -22.29 -39.64
C LEU A 11 27.31 -21.34 -40.85
N ALA A 12 26.28 -20.50 -40.92
CA ALA A 12 26.30 -19.31 -41.76
C ALA A 12 26.62 -18.09 -40.88
N ALA A 13 27.85 -17.60 -41.01
CA ALA A 13 28.23 -16.26 -40.59
C ALA A 13 27.63 -15.26 -41.58
N ILE A 14 26.87 -14.28 -41.09
CA ILE A 14 26.45 -13.14 -41.89
C ILE A 14 27.58 -12.10 -41.79
N SER A 15 28.39 -12.03 -42.85
CA SER A 15 29.27 -10.90 -43.10
C SER A 15 28.45 -9.73 -43.61
N MET A 16 28.42 -8.61 -42.87
CA MET A 16 28.04 -7.31 -43.43
C MET A 16 29.31 -6.61 -43.91
N THR A 17 29.49 -6.61 -45.23
CA THR A 17 30.44 -5.77 -45.93
C THR A 17 30.01 -4.31 -45.88
N SER A 18 30.99 -3.48 -45.56
CA SER A 18 31.00 -2.03 -45.67
C SER A 18 30.49 -1.52 -47.02
N CYS A 19 29.56 -0.57 -46.97
CA CYS A 19 29.42 0.47 -47.98
C CYS A 19 29.68 1.82 -47.29
N SER A 20 30.91 2.28 -47.41
CA SER A 20 31.24 3.70 -47.33
C SER A 20 30.51 4.42 -48.47
N ASN A 21 29.65 5.37 -48.13
CA ASN A 21 29.35 6.52 -48.98
C ASN A 21 29.18 7.72 -48.06
N ASP A 22 30.11 8.67 -48.18
CA ASP A 22 29.98 10.04 -47.69
C ASP A 22 28.81 10.70 -48.44
N ASP A 23 27.74 11.03 -47.73
CA ASP A 23 27.17 12.38 -47.64
C ASP A 23 25.79 12.33 -46.96
N GLN A 24 25.51 13.38 -46.18
CA GLN A 24 24.20 13.72 -45.59
C GLN A 24 23.70 12.81 -44.45
N THR A 25 23.88 13.24 -43.21
CA THR A 25 22.79 13.86 -42.42
C THR A 25 23.28 14.15 -41.00
N ALA A 26 23.47 15.44 -40.72
CA ALA A 26 23.49 15.97 -39.37
C ALA A 26 22.08 15.81 -38.76
N ASP A 27 21.72 14.59 -38.35
CA ASP A 27 20.43 14.33 -37.68
C ASP A 27 20.46 13.13 -36.70
N SER A 28 21.62 12.49 -36.49
CA SER A 28 21.74 11.34 -35.57
C SER A 28 22.16 11.70 -34.13
N GLN A 29 22.30 13.00 -33.80
CA GLN A 29 22.57 13.43 -32.41
C GLN A 29 21.32 13.90 -31.64
N ALA A 30 20.16 13.99 -32.29
CA ALA A 30 18.91 14.35 -31.61
C ALA A 30 18.24 13.14 -30.92
N GLN A 31 18.45 11.91 -31.40
CA GLN A 31 17.76 10.73 -30.85
C GLN A 31 18.45 10.05 -29.66
N ALA A 32 19.70 10.43 -29.31
CA ALA A 32 20.40 9.84 -28.16
C ALA A 32 20.09 10.53 -26.82
N LYS A 33 19.50 11.74 -26.82
CA LYS A 33 19.19 12.48 -25.57
C LYS A 33 17.83 12.17 -24.97
N ASP A 34 16.90 11.58 -25.73
CA ASP A 34 15.55 11.29 -25.23
C ASP A 34 15.43 9.93 -24.52
N GLN A 35 16.41 9.04 -24.67
CA GLN A 35 16.42 7.74 -23.98
C GLN A 35 17.12 7.73 -22.61
N GLU A 36 17.96 8.72 -22.29
CA GLU A 36 18.59 8.80 -20.96
C GLU A 36 17.68 9.41 -19.88
N GLY A 37 16.72 10.26 -20.27
CA GLY A 37 15.74 10.84 -19.35
C GLY A 37 14.65 9.86 -18.91
N SER A 38 14.17 9.03 -19.84
CA SER A 38 13.13 8.03 -19.57
C SER A 38 13.64 6.91 -18.66
N ASN A 39 14.80 6.33 -18.98
CA ASN A 39 15.37 5.21 -18.21
C ASN A 39 15.72 5.58 -16.77
N ASN A 40 16.19 6.81 -16.50
CA ASN A 40 16.49 7.25 -15.14
C ASN A 40 15.22 7.49 -14.31
N LEU A 41 14.12 7.98 -14.91
CA LEU A 41 12.84 8.14 -14.22
C LEU A 41 12.17 6.79 -13.94
N THR A 42 12.20 5.84 -14.88
CA THR A 42 11.65 4.50 -14.64
C THR A 42 12.49 3.75 -13.61
N LYS A 43 13.82 3.87 -13.67
CA LYS A 43 14.72 3.26 -12.69
C LYS A 43 14.58 3.90 -11.31
N LYS A 44 14.42 5.22 -11.20
CA LYS A 44 14.14 5.92 -9.94
C LYS A 44 12.76 5.56 -9.37
N ALA A 45 11.72 5.48 -10.21
CA ALA A 45 10.40 5.06 -9.78
C ALA A 45 10.37 3.59 -9.30
N LEU A 46 11.17 2.72 -9.92
CA LEU A 46 11.41 1.35 -9.43
C LEU A 46 12.23 1.32 -8.13
N LEU A 47 13.16 2.27 -7.95
CA LEU A 47 13.96 2.40 -6.72
C LEU A 47 13.14 2.92 -5.52
N ASP A 48 12.08 3.70 -5.75
CA ASP A 48 11.20 4.18 -4.68
C ASP A 48 10.21 3.09 -4.18
N LEU A 49 9.93 2.06 -4.99
CA LEU A 49 9.14 0.92 -4.55
C LEU A 49 9.88 0.15 -3.46
N CYS A 50 9.13 -0.38 -2.50
CA CYS A 50 9.65 -1.22 -1.43
C CYS A 50 10.65 -0.57 -0.47
N THR A 51 10.91 0.74 -0.60
CA THR A 51 11.65 1.49 0.40
C THR A 51 10.82 1.65 1.67
N VAL A 52 11.33 1.13 2.78
CA VAL A 52 10.67 1.18 4.09
C VAL A 52 10.88 2.55 4.72
N THR A 53 9.78 3.26 4.96
CA THR A 53 9.78 4.52 5.73
C THR A 53 9.20 4.26 7.10
N THR A 54 9.91 4.68 8.15
CA THR A 54 9.42 4.60 9.55
C THR A 54 8.84 5.94 9.96
N ALA A 55 7.72 5.91 10.66
CA ALA A 55 7.04 7.09 11.17
C ALA A 55 6.39 6.81 12.53
N SER A 56 6.04 7.89 13.22
CA SER A 56 5.33 7.85 14.49
C SER A 56 4.33 8.99 14.56
N VAL A 57 3.19 8.75 15.18
CA VAL A 57 2.20 9.77 15.50
C VAL A 57 1.86 9.72 16.98
N THR A 58 1.64 10.88 17.57
CA THR A 58 1.10 11.00 18.93
C THR A 58 -0.30 11.57 18.85
N VAL A 59 -1.25 10.89 19.46
CA VAL A 59 -2.66 11.26 19.50
C VAL A 59 -3.03 11.66 20.91
N ASN A 60 -3.77 12.77 21.05
CA ASN A 60 -4.18 13.29 22.35
C ASN A 60 -5.60 12.83 22.68
N ARG A 61 -5.84 12.51 23.95
CA ARG A 61 -7.16 12.26 24.48
C ARG A 61 -7.76 13.58 24.95
N TRP A 62 -8.97 13.90 24.51
CA TRP A 62 -9.66 15.11 24.97
C TRP A 62 -10.70 14.80 26.06
N GLN A 63 -11.15 13.54 26.20
CA GLN A 63 -12.07 13.11 27.25
C GLN A 63 -11.81 11.66 27.72
N ALA A 64 -12.10 11.34 28.98
CA ALA A 64 -12.11 9.96 29.47
C ALA A 64 -13.49 9.29 29.24
N PRO A 65 -13.59 7.95 29.08
CA PRO A 65 -12.51 6.95 29.13
C PRO A 65 -11.76 6.77 27.80
N SER A 66 -10.57 6.17 27.86
CA SER A 66 -9.67 5.96 26.70
C SER A 66 -10.17 4.91 25.70
N SER A 67 -11.08 4.03 26.10
CA SER A 67 -11.62 2.97 25.23
C SER A 67 -12.77 3.44 24.33
N VAL A 68 -13.14 4.71 24.39
CA VAL A 68 -14.15 5.32 23.51
C VAL A 68 -13.40 5.97 22.34
N ASP A 69 -13.76 5.58 21.13
CA ASP A 69 -13.11 6.06 19.90
C ASP A 69 -13.20 7.57 19.71
N ALA A 70 -14.37 8.16 19.96
CA ALA A 70 -14.63 9.58 19.80
C ALA A 70 -13.87 10.47 20.82
N ASN A 71 -13.29 9.89 21.87
CA ASN A 71 -12.60 10.62 22.94
C ASN A 71 -11.13 10.98 22.61
N TRP A 72 -10.66 10.61 21.42
CA TRP A 72 -9.33 10.91 20.92
C TRP A 72 -9.41 11.95 19.81
N THR A 73 -8.57 12.98 19.89
CA THR A 73 -8.49 14.02 18.87
C THR A 73 -7.80 13.45 17.63
N PRO A 74 -8.46 13.39 16.47
CA PRO A 74 -7.84 12.82 15.29
C PRO A 74 -6.60 13.61 14.85
N VAL A 75 -5.59 12.90 14.34
CA VAL A 75 -4.31 13.46 13.90
C VAL A 75 -4.05 13.11 12.44
N ALA A 76 -3.83 14.12 11.62
CA ALA A 76 -3.46 13.94 10.22
C ALA A 76 -2.00 13.48 10.08
N ALA A 77 -1.74 12.61 9.10
CA ALA A 77 -0.42 12.19 8.67
C ALA A 77 -0.40 11.94 7.16
N THR A 78 0.78 11.76 6.60
CA THR A 78 0.96 11.44 5.18
C THR A 78 1.73 10.13 5.04
N ILE A 79 1.23 9.25 4.18
CA ILE A 79 1.87 7.99 3.79
C ILE A 79 2.05 8.03 2.27
N GLY A 80 3.25 8.33 1.81
CA GLY A 80 3.51 8.59 0.39
C GLY A 80 2.55 9.64 -0.19
N GLY A 81 1.73 9.23 -1.16
CA GLY A 81 0.75 10.06 -1.86
C GLY A 81 -0.63 10.15 -1.21
N VAL A 82 -0.87 9.48 -0.07
CA VAL A 82 -2.17 9.52 0.64
C VAL A 82 -2.07 10.29 1.96
N ASN A 83 -3.01 11.21 2.16
CA ASN A 83 -3.26 11.81 3.47
C ASN A 83 -4.17 10.89 4.27
N VAL A 84 -3.76 10.56 5.49
CA VAL A 84 -4.47 9.70 6.42
C VAL A 84 -4.77 10.43 7.72
N GLN A 85 -5.75 9.94 8.45
CA GLN A 85 -6.10 10.39 9.79
C GLN A 85 -6.02 9.20 10.74
N TRP A 86 -5.27 9.39 11.82
CA TRP A 86 -5.22 8.51 12.98
C TRP A 86 -6.28 8.95 13.99
N GLU A 87 -7.12 8.02 14.43
CA GLU A 87 -8.31 8.28 15.24
C GLU A 87 -8.70 7.06 16.08
N GLY A 88 -9.83 7.10 16.77
CA GLY A 88 -10.38 5.91 17.41
C GLY A 88 -9.72 5.52 18.73
N ILE A 89 -9.93 4.27 19.17
CA ILE A 89 -9.48 3.78 20.48
C ILE A 89 -7.96 3.93 20.59
N TYR A 90 -7.49 4.72 21.57
CA TYR A 90 -6.08 5.13 21.72
C TYR A 90 -5.45 5.75 20.46
N GLY A 91 -6.26 6.35 19.58
CA GLY A 91 -5.80 6.93 18.33
C GLY A 91 -5.31 5.91 17.29
N ALA A 92 -5.57 4.61 17.49
CA ALA A 92 -4.98 3.55 16.70
C ALA A 92 -5.81 3.11 15.49
N SER A 93 -6.95 3.72 15.20
CA SER A 93 -7.64 3.54 13.92
C SER A 93 -7.02 4.44 12.86
N ILE A 94 -7.03 4.02 11.60
CA ILE A 94 -6.53 4.77 10.46
C ILE A 94 -7.57 4.81 9.34
N ARG A 95 -7.70 5.96 8.69
CA ARG A 95 -8.46 6.13 7.44
C ARG A 95 -7.80 7.12 6.48
N PRO A 96 -7.98 6.98 5.16
CA PRO A 96 -7.70 8.06 4.21
C PRO A 96 -8.58 9.28 4.52
N VAL A 97 -8.03 10.49 4.37
CA VAL A 97 -8.76 11.74 4.60
C VAL A 97 -9.59 12.09 3.37
N GLY A 98 -10.90 12.15 3.54
CA GLY A 98 -11.84 12.38 2.44
C GLY A 98 -11.81 11.24 1.40
N ASN A 99 -12.39 11.48 0.22
CA ASN A 99 -12.37 10.51 -0.88
C ASN A 99 -12.13 11.15 -2.26
N THR A 100 -11.66 12.39 -2.33
CA THR A 100 -11.32 13.04 -3.62
C THR A 100 -10.22 12.28 -4.35
N GLY A 101 -9.28 11.68 -3.60
CA GLY A 101 -8.24 10.82 -4.13
C GLY A 101 -8.67 9.37 -4.42
N LYS A 102 -9.91 8.97 -4.09
CA LYS A 102 -10.44 7.60 -4.25
C LYS A 102 -9.56 6.53 -3.58
N TRP A 103 -9.25 6.77 -2.32
CA TRP A 103 -8.42 5.91 -1.48
C TRP A 103 -9.29 4.98 -0.64
N TYR A 104 -8.91 3.71 -0.59
CA TYR A 104 -9.62 2.66 0.12
C TYR A 104 -8.64 1.86 0.97
N VAL A 105 -9.18 1.15 1.98
CA VAL A 105 -8.36 0.39 2.91
C VAL A 105 -8.85 -1.03 3.13
N GLY A 106 -7.91 -1.87 3.54
CA GLY A 106 -8.12 -3.27 3.82
C GLY A 106 -6.96 -3.83 4.63
N THR A 107 -7.06 -5.12 4.97
CA THR A 107 -5.99 -5.80 5.72
C THR A 107 -5.45 -6.98 4.94
N ILE A 108 -4.19 -7.28 5.19
CA ILE A 108 -3.50 -8.46 4.67
C ILE A 108 -2.70 -9.10 5.82
N ASP A 109 -2.16 -10.28 5.60
CA ASP A 109 -1.30 -10.91 6.58
C ASP A 109 -0.12 -10.00 6.98
N LEU A 110 0.24 -10.01 8.27
CA LEU A 110 1.31 -9.16 8.79
C LEU A 110 2.67 -9.53 8.17
N SER A 111 2.84 -10.78 7.72
CA SER A 111 4.06 -11.26 7.07
C SER A 111 4.22 -10.80 5.63
N SER A 112 3.17 -10.27 4.98
CA SER A 112 3.23 -9.83 3.57
C SER A 112 4.33 -8.80 3.35
N THR A 113 5.04 -8.91 2.24
CA THR A 113 6.17 -8.04 1.87
C THR A 113 5.83 -7.22 0.64
N CYS A 114 6.64 -6.20 0.36
CA CYS A 114 6.41 -5.32 -0.77
C CYS A 114 6.56 -6.03 -2.13
N ASP A 115 7.58 -6.89 -2.28
CA ASP A 115 7.95 -7.52 -3.56
C ASP A 115 6.88 -8.48 -4.11
N GLU A 116 5.88 -8.83 -3.30
CA GLU A 116 4.86 -9.83 -3.63
C GLU A 116 3.48 -9.21 -3.94
N TRP A 117 3.38 -7.88 -4.13
CA TRP A 117 2.11 -7.20 -4.39
C TRP A 117 1.23 -7.90 -5.44
N GLY A 118 1.84 -8.30 -6.57
CA GLY A 118 1.13 -8.99 -7.66
C GLY A 118 0.41 -10.27 -7.21
N THR A 119 0.93 -10.94 -6.20
CA THR A 119 0.43 -12.20 -5.64
C THR A 119 -0.61 -11.97 -4.55
N TRP A 120 -0.30 -11.18 -3.53
CA TRP A 120 -1.17 -11.09 -2.34
C TRP A 120 -2.29 -10.04 -2.46
N LYS A 121 -2.28 -9.14 -3.45
CA LYS A 121 -3.32 -8.11 -3.61
C LYS A 121 -4.75 -8.68 -3.70
N THR A 122 -4.91 -9.90 -4.19
CA THR A 122 -6.20 -10.59 -4.31
C THR A 122 -6.69 -11.15 -2.97
N ALA A 123 -5.80 -11.35 -2.01
CA ALA A 123 -6.10 -11.86 -0.67
C ALA A 123 -6.40 -10.75 0.35
N VAL A 124 -6.32 -9.48 -0.05
CA VAL A 124 -6.63 -8.35 0.81
C VAL A 124 -8.10 -8.37 1.21
N ALA A 125 -8.36 -8.40 2.51
CA ALA A 125 -9.69 -8.24 3.05
C ALA A 125 -10.08 -6.74 2.98
N VAL A 126 -11.03 -6.41 2.12
CA VAL A 126 -11.47 -5.02 1.89
C VAL A 126 -12.37 -4.55 3.02
N LYS A 127 -12.09 -3.39 3.64
CA LYS A 127 -12.86 -2.87 4.78
C LYS A 127 -14.34 -2.66 4.43
N ASN A 128 -14.61 -2.09 3.27
CA ASN A 128 -15.97 -1.72 2.87
C ASN A 128 -16.83 -2.91 2.42
N ALA A 129 -16.26 -4.12 2.29
CA ALA A 129 -17.06 -5.30 1.97
C ALA A 129 -18.11 -5.54 3.07
N ALA A 130 -19.33 -5.93 2.69
CA ALA A 130 -20.48 -5.98 3.61
C ALA A 130 -20.24 -6.81 4.87
N ALA A 131 -19.54 -7.95 4.76
CA ALA A 131 -19.20 -8.82 5.88
C ALA A 131 -18.12 -8.25 6.83
N ASN A 132 -17.35 -7.27 6.35
CA ASN A 132 -16.23 -6.66 7.06
C ASN A 132 -16.60 -5.32 7.71
N LEU A 133 -17.79 -4.82 7.40
CA LEU A 133 -18.24 -3.54 7.89
C LEU A 133 -18.84 -3.69 9.29
N GLY A 134 -18.31 -2.92 10.25
CA GLY A 134 -18.85 -2.84 11.60
C GLY A 134 -20.02 -1.87 11.71
N THR A 135 -20.39 -1.54 12.94
CA THR A 135 -21.30 -0.44 13.26
C THR A 135 -20.57 0.80 13.80
N ALA A 136 -19.29 0.65 14.17
CA ALA A 136 -18.44 1.70 14.67
C ALA A 136 -17.13 1.87 13.87
N PRO A 137 -16.54 3.08 13.84
CA PRO A 137 -17.15 4.34 14.31
C PRO A 137 -18.40 4.71 13.48
N THR A 138 -19.16 5.74 13.86
CA THR A 138 -20.40 6.15 13.14
C THR A 138 -20.15 6.28 11.63
N ASP A 139 -19.04 6.92 11.27
CA ASP A 139 -18.50 6.90 9.91
C ASP A 139 -17.54 5.71 9.74
N LYS A 140 -18.13 4.53 9.52
CA LYS A 140 -17.48 3.21 9.51
C LYS A 140 -16.68 2.87 8.24
N TYR A 141 -16.84 3.63 7.17
CA TYR A 141 -16.25 3.31 5.87
C TYR A 141 -14.78 3.69 5.81
N ASN A 142 -13.95 2.90 5.14
CA ASN A 142 -12.52 3.16 5.01
C ASN A 142 -11.76 3.39 6.35
N VAL A 143 -12.24 2.87 7.48
CA VAL A 143 -11.55 2.92 8.78
C VAL A 143 -11.05 1.54 9.19
N LEU A 144 -9.77 1.41 9.50
CA LEU A 144 -9.20 0.20 10.09
C LEU A 144 -8.64 0.50 11.47
N GLY A 145 -9.14 -0.22 12.47
CA GLY A 145 -8.67 -0.11 13.84
C GLY A 145 -8.77 -1.44 14.55
N TYR A 146 -9.55 -1.47 15.63
CA TYR A 146 -9.82 -2.68 16.40
C TYR A 146 -10.52 -3.73 15.52
N ASN A 147 -10.08 -4.98 15.61
CA ASN A 147 -10.67 -6.09 14.88
C ASN A 147 -11.79 -6.76 15.68
N GLY A 148 -13.02 -6.70 15.15
CA GLY A 148 -14.19 -7.35 15.70
C GLY A 148 -14.96 -6.48 16.70
N THR A 149 -15.46 -7.10 17.76
CA THR A 149 -16.29 -6.45 18.78
C THR A 149 -15.55 -6.24 20.09
N ILE A 150 -15.71 -5.06 20.70
CA ILE A 150 -15.25 -4.77 22.06
C ILE A 150 -16.36 -4.07 22.83
N SER A 151 -16.63 -4.54 24.06
CA SER A 151 -17.65 -3.96 24.94
C SER A 151 -19.03 -3.80 24.26
N GLY A 152 -19.40 -4.73 23.38
CA GLY A 152 -20.66 -4.71 22.62
C GLY A 152 -20.66 -3.84 21.36
N ILE A 153 -19.58 -3.10 21.08
CA ILE A 153 -19.44 -2.25 19.90
C ILE A 153 -18.68 -3.01 18.81
N ASN A 154 -19.28 -3.15 17.63
CA ASN A 154 -18.71 -3.89 16.49
C ASN A 154 -17.94 -2.93 15.56
N TYR A 155 -16.62 -3.11 15.45
CA TYR A 155 -15.77 -2.36 14.53
C TYR A 155 -15.57 -3.07 13.18
N GLY A 156 -16.01 -4.33 13.05
CA GLY A 156 -15.83 -5.15 11.86
C GLY A 156 -14.35 -5.49 11.64
N LEU A 157 -13.90 -5.41 10.40
CA LEU A 157 -12.50 -5.67 10.06
C LEU A 157 -11.57 -4.61 10.66
N GLY A 158 -10.51 -5.08 11.31
CA GLY A 158 -9.45 -4.25 11.87
C GLY A 158 -8.10 -4.94 11.79
N TYR A 159 -7.06 -4.26 12.26
CA TYR A 159 -5.68 -4.76 12.18
C TYR A 159 -5.07 -5.11 13.54
N TYR A 160 -5.69 -4.70 14.65
CA TYR A 160 -5.21 -5.01 16.00
C TYR A 160 -6.32 -5.59 16.90
N SER A 161 -5.90 -6.33 17.92
CA SER A 161 -6.73 -6.67 19.08
C SER A 161 -6.34 -5.82 20.28
N TYR A 162 -7.26 -5.61 21.23
CA TYR A 162 -7.01 -4.86 22.45
C TYR A 162 -7.53 -5.62 23.66
N ASN A 163 -6.66 -5.87 24.63
CA ASN A 163 -7.02 -6.47 25.91
C ASN A 163 -7.39 -5.36 26.90
N ILE A 164 -8.66 -5.28 27.27
CA ILE A 164 -9.18 -4.21 28.14
C ILE A 164 -8.66 -4.29 29.58
N THR A 165 -8.23 -5.46 30.04
CA THR A 165 -7.72 -5.68 31.41
C THR A 165 -6.25 -5.28 31.53
N THR A 166 -5.42 -5.65 30.55
CA THR A 166 -3.98 -5.32 30.56
C THR A 166 -3.65 -4.03 29.82
N HIS A 167 -4.65 -3.45 29.15
CA HIS A 167 -4.52 -2.32 28.24
C HIS A 167 -3.53 -2.53 27.09
N VAL A 168 -3.24 -3.78 26.71
CA VAL A 168 -2.30 -4.10 25.63
C VAL A 168 -3.01 -4.10 24.28
N MET A 169 -2.44 -3.40 23.30
CA MET A 169 -2.88 -3.38 21.90
C MET A 169 -1.89 -4.14 21.03
N THR A 170 -2.37 -5.14 20.29
CA THR A 170 -1.53 -6.07 19.52
C THR A 170 -1.91 -6.01 18.04
N PRO A 171 -1.09 -5.37 17.18
CA PRO A 171 -1.22 -5.49 15.73
C PRO A 171 -1.06 -6.96 15.29
N SER A 172 -1.94 -7.42 14.42
CA SER A 172 -1.99 -8.81 13.92
C SER A 172 -2.15 -8.90 12.40
N LYS A 173 -2.41 -7.77 11.74
CA LYS A 173 -2.50 -7.64 10.29
C LYS A 173 -1.76 -6.40 9.82
N ALA A 174 -1.29 -6.43 8.59
CA ALA A 174 -0.84 -5.22 7.90
C ALA A 174 -2.04 -4.51 7.29
N ILE A 175 -1.94 -3.18 7.18
CA ILE A 175 -2.91 -2.32 6.53
C ILE A 175 -2.48 -2.12 5.08
N VAL A 176 -3.43 -2.22 4.16
CA VAL A 176 -3.23 -1.91 2.75
C VAL A 176 -4.08 -0.69 2.42
N ILE A 177 -3.46 0.33 1.83
CA ILE A 177 -4.14 1.53 1.36
C ILE A 177 -3.94 1.60 -0.15
N TRP A 178 -5.02 1.65 -0.93
CA TRP A 178 -4.91 1.69 -2.39
C TRP A 178 -5.81 2.75 -3.01
N LYS A 179 -5.34 3.29 -4.14
CA LYS A 179 -6.06 4.21 -4.99
C LYS A 179 -6.65 3.49 -6.17
N THR A 180 -7.90 3.76 -6.52
CA THR A 180 -8.53 3.20 -7.73
C THR A 180 -9.48 4.19 -8.37
N ASN A 181 -9.64 4.10 -9.69
CA ASN A 181 -10.62 4.91 -10.42
C ASN A 181 -12.04 4.35 -10.37
N SER A 182 -12.21 3.09 -9.96
CA SER A 182 -13.51 2.38 -9.95
C SER A 182 -14.45 2.82 -8.83
N GLY A 183 -13.94 3.47 -7.78
CA GLY A 183 -14.74 3.97 -6.68
C GLY A 183 -15.40 5.31 -6.98
N THR A 184 -16.62 5.51 -6.48
CA THR A 184 -17.40 6.75 -6.64
C THR A 184 -17.34 7.63 -5.40
N ASP A 185 -17.28 7.02 -4.23
CA ASP A 185 -17.32 7.68 -2.92
C ASP A 185 -16.66 6.81 -1.84
N ALA A 186 -16.64 7.31 -0.60
CA ALA A 186 -16.00 6.62 0.53
C ALA A 186 -16.67 5.29 0.90
N THR A 187 -17.91 5.05 0.47
CA THR A 187 -18.69 3.84 0.77
C THR A 187 -18.48 2.74 -0.25
N SER A 188 -17.90 3.06 -1.42
CA SER A 188 -17.69 2.11 -2.50
C SER A 188 -16.90 0.87 -2.04
N VAL A 189 -17.31 -0.30 -2.49
CA VAL A 189 -16.52 -1.53 -2.37
C VAL A 189 -15.63 -1.62 -3.61
N THR A 190 -14.31 -1.62 -3.41
CA THR A 190 -13.34 -1.65 -4.51
C THR A 190 -12.35 -2.79 -4.36
N SER A 191 -11.67 -3.14 -5.45
CA SER A 191 -10.67 -4.19 -5.47
C SER A 191 -9.26 -3.60 -5.51
N PRO A 192 -8.33 -4.04 -4.65
CA PRO A 192 -6.91 -3.68 -4.74
C PRO A 192 -6.27 -4.14 -6.07
N SER A 193 -6.85 -5.12 -6.76
CA SER A 193 -6.37 -5.57 -8.06
C SER A 193 -6.46 -4.51 -9.14
N SER A 194 -7.37 -3.53 -9.02
CA SER A 194 -7.52 -2.40 -9.94
C SER A 194 -6.79 -1.14 -9.44
N ALA A 195 -5.89 -1.27 -8.46
CA ALA A 195 -5.20 -0.14 -7.91
C ALA A 195 -4.30 0.52 -8.97
N THR A 196 -4.19 1.85 -8.89
CA THR A 196 -3.21 2.62 -9.66
C THR A 196 -2.04 3.08 -8.78
N GLU A 197 -2.19 2.94 -7.46
CA GLU A 197 -1.19 3.25 -6.45
C GLU A 197 -1.55 2.48 -5.17
N ALA A 198 -0.57 1.94 -4.46
CA ALA A 198 -0.83 1.21 -3.22
C ALA A 198 0.32 1.29 -2.22
N TYR A 199 -0.04 1.25 -0.94
CA TYR A 199 0.85 1.27 0.20
C TYR A 199 0.55 0.10 1.13
N LEU A 200 1.63 -0.52 1.63
CA LEU A 200 1.57 -1.48 2.73
C LEU A 200 2.07 -0.77 3.99
N VAL A 201 1.27 -0.81 5.04
CA VAL A 201 1.52 -0.14 6.32
C VAL A 201 1.52 -1.18 7.42
N LYS A 202 2.60 -1.26 8.21
CA LYS A 202 2.70 -2.15 9.36
C LYS A 202 2.85 -1.34 10.62
N VAL A 203 1.82 -1.37 11.47
CA VAL A 203 1.91 -0.81 12.82
C VAL A 203 2.78 -1.74 13.66
N THR A 204 3.87 -1.19 14.17
CA THR A 204 4.88 -1.93 14.94
C THR A 204 4.58 -1.91 16.44
N SER A 205 3.99 -0.83 16.93
CA SER A 205 3.53 -0.71 18.31
C SER A 205 2.47 0.37 18.43
N VAL A 206 1.56 0.16 19.37
CA VAL A 206 0.71 1.21 19.93
C VAL A 206 1.03 1.24 21.42
N THR A 207 1.49 2.39 21.91
CA THR A 207 1.78 2.62 23.32
C THR A 207 0.65 3.44 23.91
N PRO A 208 -0.32 2.80 24.59
CA PRO A 208 -1.51 3.47 25.11
C PRO A 208 -1.12 4.23 26.37
N GLY A 209 -1.48 5.51 26.43
CA GLY A 209 -1.31 6.31 27.63
C GLY A 209 -2.62 6.88 28.13
N THR A 210 -2.57 7.48 29.32
CA THR A 210 -3.75 8.06 29.96
C THR A 210 -4.22 9.33 29.25
N SER A 211 -3.31 10.16 28.76
CA SER A 211 -3.66 11.42 28.07
C SER A 211 -3.20 11.45 26.61
N THR A 212 -2.19 10.65 26.27
CA THR A 212 -1.63 10.56 24.92
C THR A 212 -1.38 9.11 24.58
N SER A 213 -1.41 8.77 23.29
CA SER A 213 -0.99 7.46 22.79
C SER A 213 -0.04 7.66 21.62
N THR A 214 0.97 6.80 21.53
CA THR A 214 1.94 6.83 20.43
C THR A 214 1.74 5.62 19.54
N ILE A 215 1.65 5.83 18.23
CA ILE A 215 1.55 4.77 17.24
C ILE A 215 2.80 4.82 16.37
N ASN A 216 3.61 3.76 16.43
CA ASN A 216 4.79 3.61 15.59
C ASN A 216 4.49 2.65 14.45
N TYR A 217 4.83 3.04 13.23
CA TYR A 217 4.54 2.24 12.05
C TYR A 217 5.64 2.41 11.00
N ASN A 218 5.70 1.44 10.10
CA ASN A 218 6.43 1.59 8.86
C ASN A 218 5.48 1.47 7.68
N TRP A 219 5.88 2.04 6.55
CA TRP A 219 5.14 1.91 5.31
C TRP A 219 6.08 1.81 4.11
N THR A 220 5.59 1.15 3.07
CA THR A 220 6.26 0.98 1.77
C THR A 220 5.27 1.24 0.64
N LYS A 221 5.71 1.92 -0.41
CA LYS A 221 4.95 1.93 -1.67
C LYS A 221 5.12 0.58 -2.36
N VAL A 222 4.01 -0.07 -2.70
CA VAL A 222 3.97 -1.41 -3.32
C VAL A 222 3.43 -1.39 -4.76
N LEU A 223 2.81 -0.27 -5.16
CA LEU A 223 2.39 0.05 -6.53
C LEU A 223 2.44 1.57 -6.73
#